data_AF-A0A924EHA6-F1
#
_entry.id   AF-A0A924EHA6-F1
#
_cell.length_a   1.000
_cell.length_b   1.000
_cell.length_c   1.000
_cell.angle_alpha   90.00
_cell.angle_beta   90.00
_cell.angle_gamma   90.00
#
_symmetry.space_group_name_H-M   'P 1'
#
loop_
_entity.id
_entity.type
_entity.pdbx_description
1 polymer ?
#
loop_
_entity_poly.entity_id
_entity_poly.type
_entity_poly.pdbx_seq_one_letter_code
_entity_poly.pdbx_strand_id
1 'polypeptide(L)'
;MTTTAIRKRLTDYLQTADDKKVRAIYTMVEDEIETRENDYDEETYRELELRSKSFADGTAKTLTWEETKKAAIDSIKSQEKI
;
A
#
# COMPACT_ATOMS: atom_id res chain seq x y z
N MET A 1 -2.69 26.00 -18.82
CA MET A 1 -2.75 24.71 -19.55
C MET A 1 -3.33 23.67 -18.60
N THR A 2 -4.27 22.82 -19.04
CA THR A 2 -4.89 21.83 -18.15
C THR A 2 -3.98 20.62 -17.95
N THR A 3 -4.14 19.90 -16.84
CA THR A 3 -3.40 18.66 -16.58
C THR A 3 -3.59 17.63 -17.68
N THR A 4 -4.80 17.54 -18.25
CA THR A 4 -5.09 16.70 -19.42
C THR A 4 -4.22 17.06 -20.63
N ALA A 5 -4.06 18.35 -20.91
CA ALA A 5 -3.22 18.83 -22.01
C ALA A 5 -1.72 18.59 -21.74
N ILE A 6 -1.27 18.71 -20.49
CA ILE A 6 0.11 18.37 -20.08
C ILE A 6 0.36 16.87 -20.30
N ARG A 7 -0.54 16.00 -19.82
CA ARG A 7 -0.42 14.54 -19.96
C ARG A 7 -0.32 14.12 -21.43
N LYS A 8 -1.20 14.65 -22.28
CA LYS A 8 -1.15 14.36 -23.72
C LYS A 8 0.20 14.74 -24.34
N ARG A 9 0.72 15.93 -24.04
CA ARG A 9 2.02 16.38 -24.58
C ARG A 9 3.19 15.53 -24.10
N LEU A 10 3.18 15.08 -22.84
CA LEU A 10 4.22 14.17 -22.32
C LEU A 10 4.16 12.81 -23.03
N THR A 11 2.97 12.23 -23.21
CA THR A 11 2.79 10.98 -23.95
C THR A 11 3.27 11.12 -25.39
N ASP A 12 2.87 12.18 -26.09
CA ASP A 12 3.27 12.43 -27.48
C ASP A 12 4.81 12.60 -27.60
N TYR A 13 5.45 13.30 -26.64
CA TYR A 13 6.90 13.46 -26.60
C TYR A 13 7.65 12.12 -26.40
N LEU A 14 7.16 11.27 -25.48
CA LEU A 14 7.80 9.99 -25.17
C LEU A 14 7.84 9.04 -26.37
N GLN A 15 6.95 9.19 -27.37
CA GLN A 15 6.96 8.37 -28.59
C GLN A 15 8.20 8.58 -29.47
N THR A 16 8.84 9.75 -29.37
CA THR A 16 9.95 10.15 -30.26
C THR A 16 11.18 10.64 -29.50
N ALA A 17 11.14 10.56 -28.17
CA ALA A 17 12.22 11.06 -27.32
C ALA A 17 13.47 10.17 -27.45
N ASP A 18 14.64 10.81 -27.39
CA ASP A 18 15.93 10.10 -27.31
C ASP A 18 16.01 9.28 -26.03
N ASP A 19 16.53 8.05 -26.13
CA ASP A 19 16.64 7.09 -25.03
C ASP A 19 17.31 7.67 -23.78
N LYS A 20 18.31 8.55 -23.93
CA LYS A 20 18.98 9.17 -22.78
C LYS A 20 18.01 10.06 -21.99
N LYS A 21 17.11 10.76 -22.68
CA LYS A 21 16.09 11.60 -22.04
C LYS A 21 14.97 10.76 -21.43
N VAL A 22 14.58 9.69 -22.10
CA VAL A 22 13.60 8.73 -21.54
C VAL A 22 14.13 8.13 -20.24
N ARG A 23 15.39 7.66 -20.21
CA ARG A 23 16.03 7.15 -18.99
C ARG A 23 16.11 8.20 -17.88
N ALA A 24 16.48 9.43 -18.19
CA ALA A 24 16.53 10.49 -17.18
C ALA A 24 15.15 10.77 -16.58
N ILE A 25 14.09 10.79 -17.40
CA ILE A 25 12.71 10.95 -16.92
C ILE A 25 12.31 9.73 -16.08
N TYR A 26 12.60 8.51 -16.54
CA TYR A 26 12.32 7.28 -15.80
C TYR A 26 12.94 7.33 -14.40
N THR A 27 14.23 7.64 -14.28
CA THR A 27 14.90 7.73 -12.98
C THR A 27 14.28 8.78 -12.04
N MET A 28 13.61 9.81 -12.56
CA MET A 28 12.92 10.79 -11.71
C MET A 28 11.59 10.27 -11.13
N VAL A 29 11.03 9.19 -11.70
CA VAL A 29 9.71 8.66 -11.33
C VAL A 29 9.73 7.13 -11.15
N GLU A 30 10.91 6.52 -11.11
CA GLU A 30 11.06 5.06 -11.15
C GLU A 30 10.47 4.44 -9.89
N ASP A 31 10.69 5.06 -8.73
CA ASP A 31 10.08 4.66 -7.48
C ASP A 31 8.56 4.69 -7.57
N GLU A 32 7.92 5.73 -8.12
CA GLU A 32 6.45 5.78 -8.25
C GLU A 32 5.89 4.81 -9.31
N ILE A 33 6.69 4.43 -10.31
CA ILE A 33 6.31 3.45 -11.33
C ILE A 33 6.46 2.02 -10.81
N GLU A 34 7.56 1.72 -10.13
CA GLU A 34 7.93 0.39 -9.66
C GLU A 34 7.34 0.08 -8.28
N THR A 35 7.12 1.10 -7.45
CA THR A 35 6.37 0.96 -6.20
C THR A 35 4.93 0.69 -6.56
N ARG A 36 4.60 -0.59 -6.67
CA ARG A 36 3.24 -1.09 -6.57
C ARG A 36 2.82 -0.91 -5.12
N GLU A 37 2.55 0.33 -4.71
CA GLU A 37 1.95 0.60 -3.42
C GLU A 37 0.68 -0.26 -3.36
N ASN A 38 0.75 -1.33 -2.56
CA ASN A 38 -0.38 -2.19 -2.25
C ASN A 38 -0.85 -3.08 -3.44
N ASP A 39 0.04 -3.87 -4.05
CA ASP A 39 -0.36 -5.02 -4.89
C ASP A 39 -0.94 -6.16 -4.03
N TYR A 40 -1.94 -5.84 -3.22
CA TYR A 40 -2.73 -6.80 -2.50
C TYR A 40 -3.59 -7.55 -3.50
N ASP A 41 -3.57 -8.88 -3.42
CA ASP A 41 -4.56 -9.68 -4.13
C ASP A 41 -5.99 -9.29 -3.69
N GLU A 42 -6.99 -9.65 -4.51
CA GLU A 42 -8.39 -9.29 -4.25
C GLU A 42 -8.89 -9.77 -2.88
N GLU A 43 -8.36 -10.90 -2.39
CA GLU A 43 -8.72 -11.45 -1.09
C GLU A 43 -8.21 -10.55 0.04
N THR A 44 -6.93 -10.18 -0.02
CA THR A 44 -6.29 -9.29 0.95
C THR A 44 -6.94 -7.91 0.95
N TYR A 45 -7.25 -7.36 -0.23
CA TYR A 45 -7.97 -6.08 -0.32
C TYR A 45 -9.34 -6.16 0.34
N ARG A 46 -10.12 -7.22 0.06
CA ARG A 46 -11.46 -7.43 0.64
C ARG A 46 -11.38 -7.55 2.17
N GLU A 47 -10.39 -8.26 2.69
CA GLU A 47 -10.20 -8.41 4.14
C GLU A 47 -9.85 -7.06 4.79
N LEU A 48 -8.97 -6.28 4.18
CA LEU A 48 -8.64 -4.94 4.68
C LEU A 48 -9.86 -4.02 4.70
N GLU A 49 -10.68 -4.05 3.64
CA GLU A 49 -11.92 -3.28 3.57
C GLU A 49 -12.91 -3.70 4.67
N LEU A 50 -13.11 -5.01 4.86
CA LEU A 50 -13.97 -5.57 5.91
C LEU A 50 -13.53 -5.13 7.31
N ARG A 51 -12.22 -5.22 7.60
CA ARG A 51 -11.66 -4.84 8.91
C ARG A 51 -11.75 -3.35 9.14
N SER A 52 -11.45 -2.54 8.11
CA SER A 52 -11.58 -1.09 8.16
C SER A 52 -13.01 -0.66 8.48
N LYS A 53 -14.00 -1.25 7.78
CA LYS A 53 -15.41 -1.00 8.03
C LYS A 53 -15.83 -1.43 9.44
N SER A 54 -15.42 -2.63 9.87
CA SER A 54 -15.75 -3.12 11.22
C SER A 54 -15.19 -2.20 12.31
N PHE A 55 -14.00 -1.62 12.09
CA PHE A 55 -13.42 -0.66 13.02
C PHE A 55 -14.20 0.67 13.03
N ALA A 56 -14.54 1.20 11.86
CA ALA A 56 -15.33 2.42 11.73
C ALA A 56 -16.73 2.29 12.34
N ASP A 57 -17.37 1.12 12.15
CA ASP A 57 -18.70 0.81 12.69
C ASP A 57 -18.66 0.43 14.18
N GLY A 58 -17.47 0.36 14.80
CA GLY A 58 -17.30 0.00 16.21
C GLY A 58 -17.62 -1.47 16.54
N THR A 59 -17.73 -2.33 15.52
CA THR A 59 -18.04 -3.76 15.67
C THR A 59 -16.79 -4.62 15.74
N ALA A 60 -15.62 -4.07 15.37
CA ALA A 60 -14.35 -4.75 15.48
C ALA A 60 -14.03 -5.08 16.94
N LYS A 61 -13.62 -6.33 17.19
CA LYS A 61 -13.04 -6.72 18.47
C LYS A 61 -11.68 -6.05 18.62
N THR A 62 -11.61 -5.04 19.46
CA THR A 62 -10.37 -4.36 19.83
C THR A 62 -9.96 -4.79 21.23
N LEU A 63 -8.67 -4.66 21.53
CA LEU A 63 -8.12 -4.88 22.86
C LEU A 63 -7.54 -3.56 23.34
N THR A 64 -7.69 -3.30 24.64
CA THR A 64 -6.89 -2.27 25.30
C THR A 64 -5.41 -2.65 25.26
N TRP A 65 -4.56 -1.67 25.54
CA TRP A 65 -3.12 -1.91 25.59
C TRP A 65 -2.71 -2.94 26.65
N GLU A 66 -3.38 -2.92 27.81
CA GLU A 66 -3.11 -3.88 28.88
C GLU A 66 -3.57 -5.30 28.53
N GLU A 67 -4.72 -5.44 27.87
CA GLU A 67 -5.17 -6.74 27.35
C GLU A 67 -4.24 -7.28 26.26
N THR A 68 -3.74 -6.40 25.39
CA THR A 68 -2.78 -6.74 24.34
C THR A 68 -1.47 -7.28 24.93
N LYS A 69 -0.90 -6.57 25.92
CA LYS A 69 0.30 -7.03 26.64
C LYS A 69 0.08 -8.38 27.30
N LYS A 70 -1.05 -8.55 27.98
CA LYS A 70 -1.37 -9.80 28.66
C LYS A 70 -1.45 -10.96 27.68
N ALA A 71 -2.17 -10.79 26.57
CA ALA A 71 -2.28 -11.81 25.53
C ALA A 71 -0.91 -12.21 24.94
N ALA A 72 -0.02 -11.24 24.72
CA ALA A 72 1.33 -11.50 24.22
C ALA A 72 2.20 -12.28 25.23
N ILE A 73 2.09 -11.99 26.53
CA ILE A 73 2.81 -12.72 27.58
C ILE A 73 2.26 -14.15 27.73
N ASP A 74 0.93 -14.29 27.71
CA ASP A 74 0.27 -15.58 27.86
C ASP A 74 0.57 -16.52 26.68
N SER A 75 0.70 -16.00 25.45
CA SER A 75 1.07 -16.81 24.28
C SER A 75 2.48 -17.40 24.40
N ILE A 76 3.46 -16.61 24.85
CA ILE A 76 4.84 -17.08 25.08
C ILE A 76 4.87 -18.19 26.14
N LYS A 77 4.21 -17.97 27.28
CA LYS A 77 4.14 -18.97 28.37
C LYS A 77 3.44 -20.28 27.96
N SER A 78 2.50 -20.20 27.02
CA SER A 78 1.81 -21.39 26.51
C SER A 78 2.70 -22.23 25.60
N GLN A 79 3.66 -21.60 24.90
CA GLN A 79 4.62 -22.27 24.02
C GLN A 79 5.74 -22.96 24.81
N GLU A 80 6.15 -22.41 25.95
CA GLU A 80 7.19 -23.00 26.83
C GLU A 80 6.70 -24.24 27.61
N LYS A 81 5.40 -24.49 27.66
CA LYS A 81 4.80 -25.64 28.36
C LYS A 81 4.65 -26.90 27.49
N ILE A 82 5.13 -26.86 26.24
CA ILE A 82 5.13 -27.97 25.29
C ILE A 82 6.53 -28.58 25.21
#